data_AF-A0A1Q9R2E6-F1
#
_entry.id   AF-A0A1Q9R2E6-F1
#
_cell.length_a   1.000
_cell.length_b   1.000
_cell.length_c   1.000
_cell.angle_alpha   90.00
_cell.angle_beta   90.00
_cell.angle_gamma   90.00
#
_symmetry.space_group_name_H-M   'P 1'
#
loop_
_entity.id
_entity.type
_entity.pdbx_description
1 polymer ?
#
loop_
_entity_poly.entity_id
_entity_poly.type
_entity_poly.pdbx_seq_one_letter_code
_entity_poly.pdbx_strand_id
1 'polypeptide(L)' 'MSNNYILAGAERQAQLEAAKAAFFASGRQITQLGDCAAVPPPARSQNIDPETVLVRKRKRLTTYDRLRLREMADTYE' A
#
# COMPACT_ATOMS: atom_id res chain seq x y z
N MET A 1 -14.18 17.69 -26.49
CA MET A 1 -14.37 17.54 -25.04
C MET A 1 -13.24 18.29 -24.36
N SER A 2 -13.54 19.45 -23.77
CA SER A 2 -12.55 20.37 -23.17
C SER A 2 -12.00 19.80 -21.87
N ASN A 3 -10.68 19.93 -21.69
CA ASN A 3 -9.90 19.37 -20.58
C ASN A 3 -10.14 20.13 -19.27
N ASN A 4 -11.31 19.94 -18.64
CA ASN A 4 -11.66 20.52 -17.33
C ASN A 4 -10.62 20.24 -16.22
N TYR A 5 -9.87 19.13 -16.33
CA TYR A 5 -8.82 18.76 -15.39
C TYR A 5 -7.62 19.71 -15.39
N ILE A 6 -7.30 20.35 -16.53
CA ILE A 6 -6.14 21.26 -16.62
C ILE A 6 -6.46 22.58 -15.93
N LEU A 7 -7.69 23.09 -16.11
CA LEU A 7 -8.16 24.32 -15.47
C LEU A 7 -8.27 24.13 -13.95
N ALA A 8 -8.86 23.02 -13.49
CA ALA A 8 -8.92 22.68 -12.07
C ALA A 8 -7.52 22.46 -11.45
N GLY A 9 -6.56 21.95 -12.24
CA GLY A 9 -5.16 21.82 -11.84
C GLY A 9 -4.50 23.19 -11.65
N ALA A 10 -4.71 24.13 -12.57
CA ALA A 10 -4.15 25.48 -12.50
C ALA A 10 -4.71 26.28 -11.31
N GLU A 11 -6.02 26.22 -11.08
CA GLU A 11 -6.65 26.86 -9.91
C GLU A 11 -6.12 26.30 -8.60
N ARG A 12 -5.99 24.97 -8.50
CA ARG A 12 -5.42 24.30 -7.32
C ARG A 12 -3.95 24.69 -7.11
N GLN A 13 -3.17 24.82 -8.19
CA GLN A 13 -1.78 25.26 -8.10
C GLN A 13 -1.67 26.70 -7.57
N ALA A 14 -2.49 27.62 -8.07
CA ALA A 14 -2.53 29.00 -7.60
C ALA A 14 -2.90 29.10 -6.11
N GLN A 15 -3.87 28.29 -5.66
CA GLN A 15 -4.24 28.21 -4.24
C GLN A 15 -3.09 27.72 -3.36
N LEU A 16 -2.35 26.70 -3.80
CA LEU A 16 -1.19 26.18 -3.09
C LEU A 16 -0.06 27.22 -3.00
N GLU A 17 0.19 27.96 -4.08
CA GLU A 17 1.20 29.02 -4.10
C GLU A 17 0.85 30.17 -3.16
N ALA A 18 -0.41 30.61 -3.15
CA ALA A 18 -0.90 31.61 -2.21
C ALA A 18 -0.75 31.14 -0.75
N ALA A 19 -1.09 29.88 -0.46
CA ALA A 19 -0.93 29.30 0.87
C ALA A 19 0.55 29.20 1.29
N LYS A 20 1.45 28.83 0.37
CA LYS A 20 2.91 28.81 0.62
C LYS A 20 3.43 30.21 0.92
N ALA A 21 3.04 31.22 0.14
CA ALA A 21 3.42 32.60 0.38
C ALA A 21 2.96 33.10 1.76
N ALA A 22 1.72 32.82 2.15
CA ALA A 22 1.20 33.16 3.47
C ALA A 22 1.96 32.46 4.61
N PHE A 23 2.33 31.19 4.43
CA PHE A 23 3.14 30.44 5.39
C PHE A 23 4.50 31.11 5.63
N PHE A 24 5.22 31.45 4.56
CA PHE A 24 6.52 32.12 4.68
C PHE A 24 6.41 33.56 5.19
N ALA A 25 5.38 34.30 4.78
CA ALA A 25 5.11 35.65 5.27
C ALA A 25 4.84 35.69 6.79
N SER A 26 4.31 34.60 7.36
CA SER A 26 4.12 34.45 8.81
C SER A 26 5.40 34.16 9.60
N GLY A 27 6.57 34.15 8.95
CA GLY A 27 7.87 33.92 9.59
C GLY A 27 8.16 32.44 9.93
N ARG A 28 7.36 31.51 9.41
CA ARG A 28 7.53 30.07 9.65
C ARG A 28 8.67 29.51 8.79
N GLN A 29 9.37 28.52 9.33
CA GLN A 29 10.46 27.82 8.65
C GLN A 29 10.03 26.42 8.22
N ILE A 30 10.66 25.93 7.16
CA ILE A 30 10.49 24.55 6.69
C ILE A 30 11.71 23.75 7.14
N THR A 31 11.46 22.59 7.74
CA THR A 31 12.51 21.59 7.98
C THR A 31 12.43 20.55 6.87
N GLN A 32 13.47 20.49 6.03
CA GLN A 32 13.62 19.38 5.10
C GLN A 32 14.15 18.19 5.89
N LEU A 33 13.31 17.18 6.13
CA LEU A 33 13.79 15.88 6.57
C LEU A 33 14.57 15.25 5.42
N GLY A 34 15.73 14.67 5.72
CA GLY A 34 16.50 13.90 4.75
C GLY A 34 15.72 12.67 4.27
N ASP A 35 16.23 12.03 3.23
CA ASP A 35 15.60 10.86 2.65
C ASP A 35 15.60 9.68 3.63
N CYS A 36 14.45 9.03 3.80
CA CYS A 36 14.40 7.72 4.43
C CYS A 36 14.91 6.68 3.44
N ALA A 37 16.12 6.17 3.65
CA ALA A 37 16.62 5.05 2.84
C ALA A 37 15.67 3.85 3.00
N ALA A 38 15.10 3.39 1.88
CA ALA A 38 14.32 2.15 1.85
C ALA A 38 15.28 0.96 1.98
N VAL A 39 15.59 0.59 3.22
CA VAL A 39 16.38 -0.61 3.50
C VAL A 39 15.51 -1.84 3.20
N PRO A 40 15.99 -2.83 2.42
CA PRO A 40 15.25 -4.06 2.21
C PRO A 40 14.98 -4.77 3.55
N PRO A 41 13.89 -5.54 3.66
CA PRO A 41 13.62 -6.31 4.87
C PRO A 41 14.79 -7.26 5.17
N PRO A 42 15.05 -7.57 6.46
CA PRO A 42 16.15 -8.44 6.85
C PRO A 42 16.01 -9.83 6.23
N ALA A 43 17.15 -10.49 5.99
CA ALA A 43 17.17 -11.86 5.51
C ALA A 43 16.42 -12.79 6.47
N ARG A 44 15.70 -13.77 5.90
CA ARG A 44 14.98 -14.79 6.68
C ARG A 44 15.95 -15.60 7.53
N SER A 45 15.59 -15.91 8.78
CA SER A 45 16.38 -16.79 9.63
C SER A 45 16.49 -18.20 9.03
N GLN A 46 17.69 -18.78 9.09
CA GLN A 46 17.92 -20.20 8.77
C GLN A 46 17.52 -21.12 9.92
N ASN A 47 17.37 -20.57 11.13
CA ASN A 47 16.89 -21.34 12.27
C ASN A 47 15.42 -21.70 12.06
N ILE A 48 15.17 -23.00 11.94
CA ILE A 48 13.84 -23.58 11.77
C ILE A 48 13.47 -24.18 13.13
N ASP A 49 12.54 -23.55 13.85
CA ASP A 49 12.01 -24.11 15.10
C ASP A 49 11.15 -25.35 14.80
N PRO A 50 11.55 -26.56 15.26
CA PRO A 50 10.85 -27.80 14.97
C PRO A 50 9.41 -27.81 15.48
N GLU A 51 9.12 -27.13 16.59
CA GLU A 51 7.78 -27.02 17.15
C GLU A 51 6.87 -26.19 16.23
N THR A 52 7.42 -25.18 15.54
CA THR A 52 6.67 -24.38 14.58
C THR A 52 6.52 -25.04 13.21
N VAL A 53 7.41 -25.96 12.83
CA VAL A 53 7.34 -26.67 11.53
C VAL A 53 6.16 -27.63 11.50
N LEU A 54 5.94 -28.38 12.57
CA LEU A 54 4.82 -29.32 12.70
C LEU A 54 3.47 -28.58 12.63
N VAL A 55 3.40 -27.37 13.20
CA VAL A 55 2.22 -26.48 13.13
C VAL A 55 1.99 -25.89 11.74
N ARG A 56 3.06 -25.72 10.94
CA ARG A 56 2.99 -25.14 9.58
C ARG A 56 2.53 -26.11 8.50
N LYS A 57 2.27 -27.39 8.82
CA LYS A 57 1.73 -28.33 7.83
C LYS A 57 0.33 -27.89 7.43
N ARG A 58 0.18 -27.39 6.19
CA ARG A 58 -1.13 -27.03 5.63
C ARG A 58 -2.08 -28.21 5.80
N LYS A 59 -3.23 -27.97 6.42
CA LYS A 59 -4.29 -28.99 6.51
C LYS A 59 -4.66 -29.42 5.09
N ARG A 60 -4.73 -30.73 4.87
CA ARG A 60 -5.23 -31.26 3.58
C ARG A 60 -6.69 -30.88 3.45
N LEU A 61 -7.11 -30.48 2.24
CA LEU A 61 -8.52 -30.21 1.98
C LEU A 61 -9.36 -31.46 2.24
N THR A 62 -10.49 -31.27 2.91
CA THR A 62 -11.46 -32.34 3.09
C THR A 62 -12.23 -32.59 1.79
N THR A 63 -13.01 -33.66 1.74
CA THR A 63 -13.89 -33.93 0.59
C THR A 63 -14.94 -32.84 0.42
N TYR A 64 -15.45 -32.28 1.52
CA TYR A 64 -16.41 -31.18 1.51
C TYR A 64 -15.80 -29.90 0.92
N ASP A 65 -14.59 -29.52 1.36
CA ASP A 65 -13.91 -28.32 0.83
C ASP A 65 -13.68 -28.41 -0.68
N ARG A 66 -13.36 -29.62 -1.17
CA ARG A 66 -13.17 -29.88 -2.61
C ARG A 66 -14.45 -29.74 -3.41
N LEU A 67 -15.58 -30.23 -2.89
CA LEU A 67 -16.88 -30.10 -3.55
C LEU A 67 -17.31 -28.63 -3.61
N ARG A 68 -17.18 -27.90 -2.51
CA ARG A 68 -17.51 -26.47 -2.46
C ARG A 68 -16.68 -25.61 -3.40
N LEU A 69 -15.39 -25.90 -3.54
CA LEU A 69 -14.52 -25.21 -4.51
C LEU A 69 -14.90 -25.50 -5.95
N ARG A 70 -15.38 -26.72 -6.27
CA ARG A 70 -15.93 -27.05 -7.58
C ARG A 70 -17.20 -26.28 -7.87
N GLU A 71 -18.15 -26.29 -6.93
CA GLU A 71 -19.39 -25.52 -7.06
C GLU A 71 -19.11 -24.03 -7.31
N MET A 72 -18.18 -23.43 -6.56
CA MET A 72 -17.75 -22.06 -6.80
C MET A 72 -17.23 -21.87 -8.22
N ALA A 73 -16.33 -22.74 -8.70
CA ALA A 73 -15.78 -22.63 -10.05
C ALA A 73 -16.86 -22.73 -11.14
N ASP A 74 -17.79 -23.67 -10.99
CA ASP A 74 -18.87 -23.90 -11.95
C ASP A 74 -19.89 -22.74 -11.99
N THR A 75 -19.99 -21.93 -10.91
CA THR A 75 -20.89 -20.76 -10.85
C THR A 75 -20.33 -19.48 -11.49
N TYR A 76 -19.04 -19.46 -11.85
CA TYR A 76 -18.40 -18.30 -12.49
C TYR A 76 -18.28 -18.41 -14.02
N GLU A 77 -18.73 -19.52 -14.63
CA GLU A 77 -18.91 -19.67 -16.09
C GLU A 77 -20.34 -19.32 -16.53
#